data_AF-A0A1W9QDR6-F1
#
_entry.id   AF-A0A1W9QDR6-F1
#
_cell.length_a   1.000
_cell.length_b   1.000
_cell.length_c   1.000
_cell.angle_alpha   90.00
_cell.angle_beta   90.00
_cell.angle_gamma   90.00
#
_symmetry.space_group_name_H-M   'P 1'
#
loop_
_entity.id
_entity.type
_entity.pdbx_description
1 polymer ?
#
loop_
_entity_poly.entity_id
_entity_poly.type
_entity_poly.pdbx_seq_one_letter_code
_entity_poly.pdbx_strand_id
1 'polypeptide(L)' 'MLSSKRQEKQRIPIVLACSICGGRNFKTTRGRHQEGILRLKKFCPACGKHTEHVESR' A
#
# COMPACT_ATOMS: atom_id res chain seq x y z
N MET A 1 32.36 6.99 18.33
CA MET A 1 30.90 7.25 18.20
C MET A 1 30.42 6.69 16.87
N LEU A 2 30.01 5.43 16.83
CA LEU A 2 29.50 4.80 15.60
C LEU A 2 28.02 5.19 15.45
N SER A 3 27.81 6.31 14.76
CA SER A 3 26.49 6.87 14.50
C SER A 3 25.66 5.89 13.68
N SER A 4 24.58 5.42 14.31
CA SER A 4 23.50 4.59 13.84
C SER A 4 23.17 4.77 12.35
N LYS A 5 23.69 3.87 11.49
CA LYS A 5 23.16 3.69 10.14
C LYS A 5 21.71 3.25 10.27
N ARG A 6 20.77 4.18 10.12
CA ARG A 6 19.34 3.89 9.99
C ARG A 6 19.22 2.87 8.86
N GLN A 7 18.87 1.63 9.19
CA GLN A 7 18.66 0.59 8.19
C GLN A 7 17.65 1.13 7.19
N GLU A 8 18.11 1.36 5.96
CA GLU A 8 17.27 1.76 4.84
C GLU A 8 16.40 0.56 4.49
N LYS A 9 15.31 0.44 5.25
CA LYS A 9 14.36 -0.66 5.20
C LYS A 9 13.84 -0.69 3.77
N GLN A 10 14.29 -1.66 2.96
CA GLN A 10 13.91 -1.79 1.56
C GLN A 10 12.39 -1.81 1.45
N ARG A 11 11.84 -0.72 0.91
CA ARG A 11 10.42 -0.48 0.73
C ARG A 11 10.08 -0.70 -0.73
N ILE A 12 9.19 -1.63 -1.00
CA ILE A 12 8.73 -1.94 -2.36
C ILE A 12 7.53 -1.03 -2.66
N PRO A 13 7.57 -0.19 -3.71
CA PRO A 13 6.41 0.59 -4.11
C PRO A 13 5.35 -0.35 -4.67
N ILE A 14 4.11 -0.16 -4.23
CA ILE A 14 2.95 -0.95 -4.63
C ILE A 14 1.77 -0.02 -4.88
N VAL A 15 0.79 -0.51 -5.64
CA VAL A 15 -0.45 0.20 -5.92
C VAL A 15 -1.59 -0.53 -5.24
N LEU A 16 -2.56 0.20 -4.71
CA LEU A 16 -3.79 -0.37 -4.18
C LEU A 16 -4.93 -0.12 -5.16
N ALA A 17 -5.60 -1.19 -5.55
CA ALA A 17 -6.81 -1.18 -6.35
C ALA A 17 -8.04 -1.30 -5.46
N CYS A 18 -9.06 -0.48 -5.72
CA CYS A 18 -10.36 -0.60 -5.07
C CYS A 18 -11.02 -1.92 -5.46
N SER A 19 -11.50 -2.70 -4.48
CA SER A 19 -12.21 -3.97 -4.74
C SER A 19 -13.58 -3.79 -5.41
N ILE A 20 -14.12 -2.57 -5.49
CA ILE A 20 -15.45 -2.29 -6.06
C ILE A 20 -15.33 -1.78 -7.49
N CYS A 21 -14.56 -0.71 -7.73
CA CYS A 21 -14.44 -0.10 -9.05
C CYS A 21 -13.14 -0.45 -9.79
N GLY A 22 -12.20 -1.17 -9.16
CA GLY A 22 -10.89 -1.47 -9.75
C GLY A 22 -9.94 -0.27 -9.83
N GLY A 23 -10.35 0.92 -9.35
CA GLY A 23 -9.55 2.14 -9.42
C GLY A 23 -8.24 2.02 -8.64
N ARG A 24 -7.11 2.22 -9.34
CA ARG A 24 -5.74 2.19 -8.81
C ARG A 24 -5.34 3.57 -8.25
N ASN A 25 -6.01 3.97 -7.19
CA ASN A 25 -5.97 5.36 -6.71
C ASN A 25 -4.83 5.63 -5.71
N PHE A 26 -4.24 4.60 -5.11
CA PHE A 26 -3.26 4.78 -4.03
C PHE A 26 -1.95 4.10 -4.35
N LYS A 27 -0.85 4.85 -4.23
CA LYS A 27 0.52 4.31 -4.28
C LYS A 27 1.03 4.25 -2.84
N THR A 28 1.38 3.07 -2.36
CA THR A 28 1.93 2.86 -1.02
C THR A 28 3.26 2.12 -1.11
N THR A 29 3.97 2.00 0.01
CA THR A 29 5.15 1.15 0.08
C THR A 29 4.89 0.02 1.06
N ARG A 30 5.22 -1.21 0.67
CA ARG A 30 5.24 -2.37 1.57
C ARG A 30 6.67 -2.65 2.00
N GLY A 31 6.83 -3.20 3.20
CA GLY A 31 8.14 -3.72 3.62
C GLY A 31 8.51 -4.96 2.82
N ARG A 32 9.78 -5.12 2.43
CA ARG A 32 10.25 -6.33 1.73
C ARG A 32 9.97 -7.64 2.50
N HIS A 33 10.00 -7.58 3.83
CA HIS A 33 9.73 -8.73 4.71
C HIS A 33 8.25 -8.89 5.06
N GLN A 34 7.35 -8.08 4.48
CA GLN A 34 5.94 -8.17 4.77
C GLN A 34 5.30 -9.19 3.83
N GLU A 35 5.02 -10.36 4.38
CA GLU A 35 4.30 -11.46 3.74
C GLU A 35 2.79 -11.22 3.75
N GLY A 36 2.13 -11.45 2.62
CA GLY A 36 0.69 -11.24 2.44
C GLY A 36 0.32 -10.08 1.49
N ILE A 37 -0.93 -10.09 1.03
CA ILE A 37 -1.52 -9.05 0.19
C ILE A 37 -1.94 -7.89 1.10
N LEU A 38 -1.48 -6.67 0.82
CA LEU A 38 -1.88 -5.51 1.60
C LEU A 38 -3.38 -5.19 1.35
N ARG A 39 -4.18 -5.19 2.42
CA ARG A 39 -5.60 -4.82 2.40
C ARG A 39 -5.82 -3.61 3.30
N LEU A 40 -6.32 -2.51 2.73
CA LEU A 40 -6.52 -1.26 3.44
C LEU A 40 -7.91 -0.70 3.15
N LYS A 41 -8.65 -0.36 4.21
CA LYS A 41 -9.92 0.37 4.08
C LYS A 41 -9.61 1.84 3.84
N LYS A 42 -9.83 2.31 2.61
CA LYS A 42 -9.58 3.69 2.18
C LYS A 42 -10.82 4.25 1.48
N PHE A 43 -10.96 5.57 1.52
CA PHE A 43 -12.00 6.25 0.77
C PHE A 43 -11.69 6.12 -0.72
N CYS A 44 -12.63 5.57 -1.49
CA CYS A 44 -12.50 5.53 -2.94
C CYS A 44 -13.21 6.76 -3.53
N PRO A 45 -12.50 7.70 -4.16
CA PRO A 45 -13.13 8.87 -4.78
C PRO A 45 -14.09 8.50 -5.92
N ALA A 46 -13.82 7.38 -6.62
CA ALA A 46 -14.70 6.89 -7.69
C ALA A 46 -16.00 6.26 -7.16
N CYS A 47 -15.98 5.66 -5.97
CA CYS A 47 -17.19 5.06 -5.36
C CYS A 47 -17.89 5.98 -4.35
N GLY A 48 -17.25 7.08 -3.94
CA GLY A 48 -17.77 7.99 -2.92
C GLY A 48 -17.90 7.39 -1.52
N LYS A 49 -17.25 6.25 -1.23
CA LYS A 49 -17.35 5.55 0.06
C LYS A 49 -16.04 4.88 0.47
N HIS A 50 -15.92 4.54 1.75
CA HIS A 50 -14.80 3.74 2.25
C HIS A 50 -14.93 2.29 1.79
N THR A 51 -13.95 1.82 1.03
CA THR A 51 -13.92 0.49 0.45
C THR A 51 -12.59 -0.19 0.75
N GLU A 52 -12.59 -1.51 0.67
CA GLU A 52 -11.36 -2.29 0.76
C GLU A 52 -10.55 -2.10 -0.52
N HIS A 53 -9.34 -1.60 -0.35
CA HIS A 53 -8.34 -1.53 -1.40
C HIS A 53 -7.31 -2.62 -1.18
N VAL A 54 -7.11 -3.42 -2.21
CA VAL A 54 -6.19 -4.56 -2.24
C VAL A 54 -4.96 -4.20 -3.05
N GLU A 55 -3.81 -4.71 -2.64
CA GLU A 55 -2.59 -4.59 -3.42
C GLU A 55 -2.77 -5.16 -4.83
N SER A 56 -2.53 -4.30 -5.82
CA SER A 56 -2.45 -4.63 -7.24
C SER A 56 -1.00 -4.48 -7.69
N ARG A 57 -0.54 -5.47 -8.45
CA ARG A 57 0.74 -5.42 -9.17
C ARG A 57 0.72 -4.34 -10.25
#